data_AF-A0A1V9FPU4-F1
#
_entry.id   AF-A0A1V9FPU4-F1
#
_cell.length_a   1.000
_cell.length_b   1.000
_cell.length_c   1.000
_cell.angle_alpha   90.00
_cell.angle_beta   90.00
_cell.angle_gamma   90.00
#
_symmetry.space_group_name_H-M   'P 1'
#
loop_
_entity.id
_entity.type
_entity.pdbx_description
1 polymer ?
#
loop_
_entity_poly.entity_id
_entity_poly.type
_entity_poly.pdbx_seq_one_letter_code
_entity_poly.pdbx_strand_id
1 'polypeptide(L)'
;MESPNQKGLKDLEAVLGKPRSYIDAEDKIPGEQYYWFPNQGNSMNDGTAQSIPAGSLVLGRLLTINSIQDVPLHRPAVFIIDYTGEQFCLLKSACAIKTADNAATGSASPLLCLRSYNPDPGYEDLWVPFRHFNYIFVVERVRLPNGNEFVPVQKEIVR
;
A
#
# COMPACT_ATOMS: atom_id res chain seq x y z
N MET A 1 -18.54 23.21 10.26
CA MET A 1 -18.49 22.26 9.14
C MET A 1 -17.17 21.53 9.24
N GLU A 2 -17.21 20.26 9.64
CA GLU A 2 -16.01 19.40 9.62
C GLU A 2 -15.56 19.24 8.16
N SER A 3 -14.26 19.27 7.92
CA SER A 3 -13.73 18.93 6.61
C SER A 3 -14.10 17.48 6.28
N PRO A 4 -14.27 17.11 5.00
CA PRO A 4 -14.52 15.72 4.59
C PRO A 4 -13.47 14.74 5.14
N ASN A 5 -12.29 15.25 5.53
CA ASN A 5 -11.16 14.48 6.07
C ASN A 5 -11.34 14.00 7.52
N GLN A 6 -12.35 14.44 8.27
CA GLN A 6 -12.57 13.97 9.66
C GLN A 6 -13.47 12.74 9.79
N LYS A 7 -14.10 12.27 8.70
CA LYS A 7 -14.64 10.90 8.66
C LYS A 7 -13.53 9.84 8.81
N GLY A 8 -12.28 10.18 8.45
CA GLY A 8 -11.20 9.23 8.16
C GLY A 8 -10.38 8.64 9.31
N LEU A 9 -10.66 8.93 10.59
CA LEU A 9 -9.91 8.35 11.72
C LEU A 9 -10.72 7.32 12.51
N LYS A 10 -12.00 7.61 12.82
CA LYS A 10 -12.88 6.68 13.51
C LYS A 10 -13.21 5.45 12.66
N ASP A 11 -13.44 5.66 11.37
CA ASP A 11 -13.68 4.56 10.42
C ASP A 11 -12.38 3.76 10.20
N LEU A 12 -11.22 4.41 10.26
CA LEU A 12 -9.93 3.74 10.17
C LEU A 12 -9.61 2.90 11.41
N GLU A 13 -9.93 3.39 12.62
CA GLU A 13 -9.85 2.60 13.85
C GLU A 13 -10.81 1.40 13.83
N ALA A 14 -11.98 1.52 13.20
CA ALA A 14 -12.89 0.39 13.03
C ALA A 14 -12.31 -0.67 12.09
N VAL A 15 -11.61 -0.24 11.04
CA VAL A 15 -10.96 -1.10 10.03
C VAL A 15 -9.70 -1.78 10.56
N LEU A 16 -8.81 -1.02 11.20
CA LEU A 16 -7.52 -1.53 11.69
C LEU A 16 -7.57 -2.07 13.12
N GLY A 17 -8.64 -1.76 13.85
CA GLY A 17 -8.67 -1.86 15.31
C GLY A 17 -7.82 -0.77 15.98
N LYS A 18 -7.81 -0.78 17.32
CA LYS A 18 -6.90 0.07 18.07
C LYS A 18 -5.45 -0.28 17.73
N PRO A 19 -4.57 0.72 17.50
CA PRO A 19 -3.15 0.47 17.27
C PRO A 19 -2.57 -0.38 18.41
N ARG A 20 -2.07 -1.57 18.10
CA ARG A 20 -1.53 -2.50 19.12
C ARG A 20 -0.07 -2.22 19.47
N SER A 21 0.63 -1.45 18.65
CA SER A 21 2.07 -1.22 18.77
C SER A 21 2.42 0.21 18.36
N TYR A 22 2.82 1.04 19.33
CA TYR A 22 3.55 2.28 19.05
C TYR A 22 5.04 1.94 19.05
N ILE A 23 5.55 1.43 17.93
CA ILE A 23 7.01 1.38 17.74
C ILE A 23 7.40 2.76 17.22
N ASP A 24 8.24 3.43 17.98
CA ASP A 24 8.77 4.73 17.59
C ASP A 24 9.69 4.56 16.37
N ALA A 25 9.61 5.50 15.44
CA ALA A 25 10.49 5.53 14.28
C ALA A 25 10.99 6.96 14.17
N GLU A 26 12.31 7.13 14.23
CA GLU A 26 12.97 8.45 14.34
C GLU A 26 12.65 9.39 13.16
N ASP A 27 12.17 8.83 12.06
CA ASP A 27 11.86 9.46 10.78
C ASP A 27 10.37 9.85 10.60
N LYS A 28 9.57 9.84 11.67
CA LYS A 28 8.17 10.27 11.59
C LYS A 28 8.05 11.78 11.41
N ILE A 29 7.23 12.17 10.44
CA ILE A 29 6.86 13.55 10.18
C ILE A 29 5.72 13.94 11.13
N PRO A 30 5.87 15.03 11.91
CA PRO A 30 4.80 15.50 12.80
C PRO A 30 3.48 15.75 12.05
N GLY A 31 2.38 15.25 12.60
CA GLY A 31 1.03 15.42 12.03
C GLY A 31 0.60 14.33 11.04
N GLU A 32 1.52 13.51 10.55
CA GLU A 32 1.21 12.35 9.71
C GLU A 32 0.85 11.11 10.57
N GLN A 33 0.12 10.16 9.98
CA GLN A 33 -0.32 8.94 10.66
C GLN A 33 0.46 7.73 10.17
N TYR A 34 0.89 6.88 11.11
CA TYR A 34 1.75 5.73 10.83
C TYR A 34 1.23 4.47 11.52
N TYR A 35 1.29 3.34 10.82
CA TYR A 35 0.81 2.05 11.30
C TYR A 35 1.79 0.94 10.92
N TRP A 36 2.00 0.00 11.84
CA TRP A 36 2.74 -1.23 11.56
C TRP A 36 1.79 -2.33 11.10
N PHE A 37 2.09 -2.93 9.95
CA PHE A 37 1.34 -4.03 9.38
C PHE A 37 2.19 -5.30 9.37
N PRO A 38 1.69 -6.43 9.93
CA PRO A 38 2.35 -7.71 9.78
C PRO A 38 2.14 -8.25 8.36
N ASN A 39 3.22 -8.63 7.69
CA ASN A 39 3.15 -9.32 6.41
C ASN A 39 3.06 -10.83 6.63
N GLN A 40 2.01 -11.47 6.10
CA GLN A 40 1.84 -12.94 6.16
C GLN A 40 2.10 -13.65 4.83
N GLY A 41 2.25 -12.90 3.73
CA GLY A 41 2.42 -13.46 2.38
C GLY A 41 3.80 -13.24 1.80
N ASN A 42 4.07 -13.88 0.67
CA ASN A 42 5.31 -13.76 -0.08
C ASN A 42 5.18 -12.91 -1.35
N SER A 43 4.14 -12.08 -1.47
CA SER A 43 3.94 -11.21 -2.65
C SER A 43 5.12 -10.26 -2.90
N MET A 44 5.77 -9.82 -1.84
CA MET A 44 6.89 -8.89 -1.93
C MET A 44 8.25 -9.58 -1.70
N ASN A 45 8.31 -10.90 -1.80
CA ASN A 45 9.55 -11.66 -1.65
C ASN A 45 10.11 -12.06 -3.02
N ASP A 46 11.22 -11.47 -3.41
CA ASP A 46 11.93 -11.72 -4.67
C ASP A 46 13.38 -12.23 -4.45
N GLY A 47 13.75 -12.54 -3.20
CA GLY A 47 15.09 -12.96 -2.80
C GLY A 47 16.15 -11.85 -2.80
N THR A 48 15.79 -10.60 -3.11
CA THR A 48 16.74 -9.47 -3.11
C THR A 48 16.87 -8.81 -1.73
N ALA A 49 17.83 -7.90 -1.58
CA ALA A 49 17.98 -7.09 -0.37
C ALA A 49 16.77 -6.17 -0.08
N GLN A 50 15.88 -5.95 -1.06
CA GLN A 50 14.65 -5.16 -0.91
C GLN A 50 13.41 -6.06 -0.74
N SER A 51 13.59 -7.38 -0.64
CA SER A 51 12.50 -8.31 -0.36
C SER A 51 11.82 -8.02 0.98
N ILE A 52 10.51 -8.18 0.99
CA ILE A 52 9.66 -8.15 2.17
C ILE A 52 9.02 -9.55 2.32
N PRO A 53 9.73 -10.51 2.93
CA PRO A 53 9.22 -11.87 3.13
C PRO A 53 8.10 -11.92 4.17
N ALA A 54 7.36 -13.03 4.20
CA ALA A 54 6.41 -13.32 5.26
C ALA A 54 7.08 -13.25 6.65
N GLY A 55 6.35 -12.78 7.65
CA GLY A 55 6.84 -12.52 9.00
C GLY A 55 7.49 -11.14 9.20
N SER A 56 7.71 -10.38 8.13
CA SER A 56 8.17 -8.99 8.24
C SER A 56 7.08 -8.09 8.82
N LEU A 57 7.48 -6.98 9.43
CA LEU A 57 6.60 -5.86 9.76
C LEU A 57 6.90 -4.70 8.80
N VAL A 58 5.87 -4.02 8.30
CA VAL A 58 6.03 -2.82 7.47
C VAL A 58 5.40 -1.61 8.16
N LEU A 59 6.15 -0.51 8.25
CA LEU A 59 5.64 0.77 8.72
C LEU A 59 5.07 1.53 7.52
N GLY A 60 3.76 1.62 7.48
CA GLY A 60 3.03 2.38 6.49
C GLY A 60 2.67 3.78 7.01
N ARG A 61 2.98 4.82 6.25
CA ARG A 61 2.45 6.17 6.46
C ARG A 61 1.17 6.35 5.65
N LEU A 62 0.09 6.75 6.30
CA LEU A 62 -1.18 7.01 5.64
C LEU A 62 -1.00 8.12 4.61
N LEU A 63 -1.31 7.83 3.36
CA LEU A 63 -1.31 8.82 2.28
C LEU A 63 -2.64 9.56 2.31
N THR A 64 -2.58 10.90 2.38
CA THR A 64 -3.76 11.73 2.11
C THR A 64 -3.96 11.80 0.60
N ILE A 65 -5.03 11.16 0.11
CA ILE A 65 -5.29 11.00 -1.32
C ILE A 65 -6.36 11.99 -1.76
N ASN A 66 -6.02 12.88 -2.70
CA ASN A 66 -6.99 13.72 -3.42
C ASN A 66 -7.27 13.17 -4.82
N SER A 67 -6.29 12.49 -5.41
CA SER A 67 -6.38 11.91 -6.74
C SER A 67 -5.53 10.65 -6.88
N ILE A 68 -5.78 9.84 -7.92
CA ILE A 68 -4.92 8.68 -8.24
C ILE A 68 -3.47 9.09 -8.57
N GLN A 69 -3.26 10.32 -9.02
CA GLN A 69 -1.92 10.82 -9.37
C GLN A 69 -1.06 11.10 -8.13
N ASP A 70 -1.68 11.17 -6.95
CA ASP A 70 -0.97 11.37 -5.69
C ASP A 70 -0.29 10.06 -5.22
N VAL A 71 -0.64 8.92 -5.82
CA VAL A 71 -0.10 7.61 -5.44
C VAL A 71 1.32 7.45 -5.98
N PRO A 72 2.34 7.29 -5.12
CA PRO A 72 3.71 7.12 -5.56
C PRO A 72 3.88 5.77 -6.26
N LEU A 73 4.24 5.80 -7.55
CA LEU A 73 4.56 4.60 -8.31
C LEU A 73 5.93 4.04 -7.92
N HIS A 74 6.07 2.73 -8.08
CA HIS A 74 7.29 1.96 -7.85
C HIS A 74 7.80 2.01 -6.41
N ARG A 75 6.89 2.24 -5.47
CA ARG A 75 7.13 2.18 -4.04
C ARG A 75 6.18 1.16 -3.41
N PRO A 76 6.65 0.31 -2.48
CA PRO A 76 5.77 -0.61 -1.80
C PRO A 76 4.80 0.17 -0.91
N ALA A 77 3.55 -0.28 -0.88
CA ALA A 77 2.48 0.30 -0.10
C ALA A 77 1.52 -0.80 0.37
N VAL A 78 0.87 -0.56 1.51
CA VAL A 78 -0.27 -1.34 1.98
C VAL A 78 -1.52 -0.68 1.43
N PHE A 79 -2.34 -1.46 0.73
CA PHE A 79 -3.60 -1.02 0.15
C PHE A 79 -4.74 -1.73 0.88
N ILE A 80 -5.67 -0.95 1.44
CA ILE A 80 -6.92 -1.47 1.96
C ILE A 80 -8.00 -1.14 0.94
N ILE A 81 -8.56 -2.19 0.35
CA ILE A 81 -9.55 -2.08 -0.71
C ILE A 81 -10.84 -2.78 -0.30
N ASP A 82 -11.98 -2.23 -0.73
CA ASP A 82 -13.27 -2.90 -0.67
C ASP A 82 -13.70 -3.30 -2.08
N TYR A 83 -13.75 -4.60 -2.33
CA TYR A 83 -14.12 -5.17 -3.62
C TYR A 83 -15.26 -6.16 -3.43
N THR A 84 -16.37 -5.94 -4.17
CA THR A 84 -17.56 -6.78 -4.12
C THR A 84 -18.13 -7.04 -2.72
N GLY A 85 -17.97 -6.10 -1.79
CA GLY A 85 -18.46 -6.21 -0.40
C GLY A 85 -17.49 -6.90 0.56
N GLU A 86 -16.31 -7.33 0.09
CA GLU A 86 -15.24 -7.87 0.91
C GLU A 86 -14.08 -6.88 1.01
N GLN A 87 -13.45 -6.85 2.17
CA GLN A 87 -12.29 -6.02 2.42
C GLN A 87 -11.00 -6.83 2.31
N PHE A 88 -10.02 -6.28 1.59
CA PHE A 88 -8.69 -6.87 1.43
C PHE A 88 -7.62 -5.89 1.88
N CYS A 89 -6.60 -6.40 2.58
CA CYS A 89 -5.39 -5.67 2.94
C CYS A 89 -4.20 -6.25 2.17
N LEU A 90 -3.68 -5.52 1.21
CA LEU A 90 -2.71 -5.99 0.22
C LEU A 90 -1.38 -5.24 0.36
N LEU A 91 -0.27 -5.96 0.49
CA LEU A 91 1.06 -5.39 0.36
C LEU A 91 1.57 -5.62 -1.08
N LYS A 92 1.69 -4.53 -1.85
CA LYS A 92 2.08 -4.51 -3.27
C LYS A 92 2.88 -3.23 -3.58
N SER A 93 3.41 -3.11 -4.79
CA SER A 93 3.91 -1.84 -5.32
C SER A 93 2.94 -1.32 -6.38
N ALA A 94 2.50 -0.07 -6.27
CA ALA A 94 1.87 0.59 -7.42
C ALA A 94 2.90 0.65 -8.57
N CYS A 95 2.53 0.37 -9.82
CA CYS A 95 3.50 0.38 -10.93
C CYS A 95 3.02 1.09 -12.19
N ALA A 96 1.71 1.28 -12.37
CA ALA A 96 1.17 1.99 -13.52
C ALA A 96 -0.25 2.50 -13.22
N ILE A 97 -0.66 3.54 -13.94
CA ILE A 97 -2.01 4.10 -13.91
C ILE A 97 -2.59 4.03 -15.32
N LYS A 98 -3.84 3.57 -15.44
CA LYS A 98 -4.62 3.68 -16.68
C LYS A 98 -5.77 4.66 -16.46
N THR A 99 -5.82 5.72 -17.27
CA THR A 99 -6.91 6.70 -17.32
C THR A 99 -7.72 6.54 -18.61
N ALA A 100 -8.90 7.15 -18.68
CA ALA A 100 -9.79 7.08 -19.83
C ALA A 100 -9.11 7.57 -21.13
N ASP A 101 -8.22 8.57 -21.04
CA ASP A 101 -7.50 9.13 -22.19
C ASP A 101 -6.50 8.15 -22.83
N ASN A 102 -6.14 7.08 -22.11
CA ASN A 102 -5.21 6.03 -22.56
C ASN A 102 -5.88 4.65 -22.69
N ALA A 103 -7.22 4.57 -22.67
CA ALA A 103 -7.96 3.31 -22.72
C ALA A 103 -8.62 3.08 -24.09
N ALA A 104 -8.36 1.94 -24.72
CA ALA A 104 -9.02 1.52 -25.97
C ALA A 104 -10.52 1.13 -25.78
N THR A 105 -11.04 1.18 -24.55
CA THR A 105 -12.40 0.77 -24.20
C THR A 105 -13.04 1.76 -23.22
N GLY A 106 -14.13 2.40 -23.65
CA GLY A 106 -14.79 3.52 -22.98
C GLY A 106 -15.60 3.19 -21.71
N SER A 107 -14.95 2.98 -20.57
CA SER A 107 -15.55 3.11 -19.23
C SER A 107 -14.44 3.21 -18.17
N ALA A 108 -14.52 3.84 -16.99
CA ALA A 108 -15.38 4.86 -16.36
C ALA A 108 -14.76 5.28 -14.98
N SER A 109 -13.60 4.74 -14.59
CA SER A 109 -12.82 5.12 -13.40
C SER A 109 -11.35 4.81 -13.69
N PRO A 110 -10.38 5.64 -13.26
CA PRO A 110 -8.97 5.32 -13.42
C PRO A 110 -8.64 4.00 -12.70
N LEU A 111 -7.72 3.22 -13.26
CA LEU A 111 -7.23 1.96 -12.70
C LEU A 111 -5.81 2.13 -12.18
N LEU A 112 -5.53 1.57 -11.00
CA LEU A 112 -4.19 1.47 -10.44
C LEU A 112 -3.69 0.03 -10.60
N CYS A 113 -2.49 -0.13 -11.16
CA CYS A 113 -1.82 -1.43 -11.25
C CYS A 113 -1.01 -1.70 -9.99
N LEU A 114 -1.29 -2.83 -9.33
CA LEU A 114 -0.60 -3.32 -8.15
C LEU A 114 0.25 -4.52 -8.54
N ARG A 115 1.57 -4.36 -8.44
CA ARG A 115 2.57 -5.37 -8.79
C ARG A 115 3.17 -6.01 -7.53
N SER A 116 3.35 -7.32 -7.59
CA SER A 116 4.13 -8.08 -6.60
C SER A 116 5.61 -7.99 -6.95
N TYR A 117 6.53 -8.06 -5.99
CA TYR A 117 7.94 -8.27 -6.33
C TYR A 117 8.21 -9.72 -6.74
N ASN A 118 7.49 -10.66 -6.11
CA ASN A 118 7.65 -12.08 -6.38
C ASN A 118 7.30 -12.40 -7.86
N PRO A 119 8.25 -12.95 -8.64
CA PRO A 119 8.05 -13.28 -10.05
C PRO A 119 7.31 -14.61 -10.29
N ASP A 120 7.06 -15.41 -9.24
CA ASP A 120 6.44 -16.73 -9.36
C ASP A 120 5.01 -16.65 -9.92
N PRO A 121 4.51 -17.73 -10.56
CA PRO A 121 3.12 -17.84 -10.96
C PRO A 121 2.14 -17.59 -9.79
N GLY A 122 1.03 -16.89 -10.04
CA GLY A 122 0.06 -16.49 -9.01
C GLY A 122 0.33 -15.13 -8.37
N TYR A 123 1.38 -14.42 -8.79
CA TYR A 123 1.74 -13.07 -8.34
C TYR A 123 1.67 -12.04 -9.47
N GLU A 124 0.73 -12.20 -10.39
CA GLU A 124 0.49 -11.32 -11.54
C GLU A 124 0.09 -9.90 -11.13
N ASP A 125 0.18 -8.98 -12.09
CA ASP A 125 -0.27 -7.60 -11.94
C ASP A 125 -1.79 -7.54 -11.73
N LEU A 126 -2.20 -6.88 -10.65
CA LEU A 126 -3.60 -6.68 -10.31
C LEU A 126 -4.03 -5.26 -10.67
N TRP A 127 -4.96 -5.13 -11.62
CA TRP A 127 -5.55 -3.84 -11.99
C TRP A 127 -6.84 -3.61 -11.20
N VAL A 128 -6.84 -2.58 -10.35
CA VAL A 128 -7.99 -2.27 -9.48
C VAL A 128 -8.53 -0.89 -9.82
N PRO A 129 -9.85 -0.73 -10.04
CA PRO A 129 -10.46 0.58 -10.17
C PRO A 129 -10.28 1.43 -8.91
N PHE A 130 -9.85 2.68 -9.08
CA PHE A 130 -9.43 3.53 -7.97
C PHE A 130 -10.52 3.77 -6.91
N ARG A 131 -11.78 3.75 -7.34
CA ARG A 131 -12.95 3.84 -6.44
C ARG A 131 -13.01 2.76 -5.34
N HIS A 132 -12.25 1.67 -5.48
CA HIS A 132 -12.22 0.57 -4.50
C HIS A 132 -11.16 0.76 -3.41
N PHE A 133 -10.29 1.77 -3.51
CA PHE A 133 -9.25 2.01 -2.51
C PHE A 133 -9.80 2.89 -1.40
N ASN A 134 -9.80 2.36 -0.18
CA ASN A 134 -10.19 3.11 1.02
C ASN A 134 -8.99 3.81 1.64
N TYR A 135 -7.87 3.08 1.77
CA TYR A 135 -6.66 3.59 2.40
C TYR A 135 -5.42 3.09 1.67
N ILE A 136 -4.42 3.96 1.55
CA ILE A 136 -3.09 3.61 1.03
C ILE A 136 -2.08 4.06 2.06
N PHE A 137 -1.23 3.14 2.49
CA PHE A 137 -0.12 3.42 3.38
C PHE A 137 1.18 3.21 2.65
N VAL A 138 1.91 4.29 2.36
CA VAL A 138 3.22 4.20 1.73
C VAL A 138 4.19 3.58 2.72
N VAL A 139 4.90 2.53 2.32
CA VAL A 139 5.87 1.90 3.22
C VAL A 139 7.10 2.80 3.36
N GLU A 140 7.33 3.24 4.58
CA GLU A 140 8.48 4.05 4.97
C GLU A 140 9.60 3.18 5.54
N ARG A 141 9.27 2.04 6.15
CA ARG A 141 10.25 1.14 6.77
C ARG A 141 9.79 -0.30 6.78
N VAL A 142 10.73 -1.22 6.69
CA VAL A 142 10.50 -2.66 6.81
C VAL A 142 11.40 -3.21 7.90
N ARG A 143 10.84 -4.02 8.79
CA ARG A 143 11.57 -4.83 9.76
C ARG A 143 11.42 -6.30 9.40
N LEU A 144 12.54 -6.93 9.08
CA LEU A 144 12.62 -8.32 8.67
C LEU A 144 12.43 -9.26 9.88
N PRO A 145 12.11 -10.56 9.66
CA PRO A 145 11.95 -11.54 10.74
C PRO A 145 13.18 -11.71 11.63
N ASN A 146 14.38 -11.46 11.07
CA ASN A 146 15.65 -11.50 11.82
C ASN A 146 15.93 -10.22 12.62
N GLY A 147 15.04 -9.24 12.59
CA GLY A 147 15.16 -7.97 13.30
C GLY A 147 15.88 -6.86 12.53
N ASN A 148 16.49 -7.14 11.38
CA ASN A 148 17.12 -6.11 10.55
C ASN A 148 16.07 -5.19 9.93
N GLU A 149 16.45 -3.94 9.69
CA GLU A 149 15.56 -2.94 9.10
C GLU A 149 16.13 -2.33 7.83
N PHE A 150 15.24 -1.90 6.93
CA PHE A 150 15.60 -1.08 5.78
C PHE A 150 14.47 -0.12 5.40
N VAL A 151 14.83 0.93 4.68
CA VAL A 151 13.91 1.90 4.07
C VAL A 151 13.72 1.52 2.60
N PRO A 152 12.49 1.22 2.14
CA PRO A 152 12.26 0.91 0.74
C PRO A 152 12.54 2.10 -0.16
N VAL A 153 13.27 1.85 -1.25
CA VAL A 153 13.54 2.85 -2.28
C VAL A 153 12.49 2.80 -3.40
N GLN A 154 12.13 3.97 -3.91
CA GLN A 154 11.29 4.07 -5.10
C GLN A 154 12.10 3.64 -6.33
N LYS A 155 11.78 2.47 -6.88
CA LYS A 155 12.51 1.91 -8.02
C LYS A 155 11.59 1.02 -8.85
N GLU A 156 11.57 1.25 -10.16
CA GLU A 156 10.82 0.40 -11.07
C GLU A 156 11.30 -1.05 -11.01
N ILE A 157 10.35 -1.97 -10.84
CA ILE A 157 10.60 -3.41 -10.85
C ILE A 157 10.15 -3.92 -12.22
N VAL A 158 11.14 -4.21 -13.06
CA VAL A 158 10.96 -4.80 -14.39
C VAL A 158 11.00 -6.33 -14.23
N ARG A 159 10.03 -7.02 -14.81
CA ARG A 159 10.00 -8.49 -14.90
C ARG A 159 10.36 -8.91 -16.31
#